data_AF-A0A0H4PFD7-F1
#
_entry.id   AF-A0A0H4PFD7-F1
#
_cell.length_a   1.000
_cell.length_b   1.000
_cell.length_c   1.000
_cell.angle_alpha   90.00
_cell.angle_beta   90.00
_cell.angle_gamma   90.00
#
_symmetry.space_group_name_H-M   'P 1'
#
loop_
_entity.id
_entity.type
_entity.pdbx_description
1 polymer ?
#
loop_
_entity_poly.entity_id
_entity_poly.type
_entity_poly.pdbx_seq_one_letter_code
_entity_poly.pdbx_strand_id
1 'polypeptide(L)'
;MRNFNFCIYVFIGCCLWACEGGKQENTNKADLPVSELSKSELSDKVKGLIVGSAIGDAMGAPTEMWAREDIQKTYGWVTGLDTMVREVSPEGIWKANLPAGGTTDDTRWKALIVDFMSEQNSLSLDVDAFSNHIIQTYEAYFNRYKSLKPDQTKDLEETNLKVLWLQEWYKVSLAIKENKLKPYQKAMGKFYGGEMVCAGLLYAPALGLLYPSDPEMAYNQAYNLSIYDLGLAKDISALSAAMTSAALTANGNQNEVLRVLKDIDPEGYFSSRLVGRSSYRVYELALDIVAEAKDSLGTELKPNKTTLIPESSILRAYQLLDQNLQDMPFHAAEIHLQVLTAMLFNDFKFKETMIFLVNYGRDNDTTAAIAGAILGAYHGYAQLPIEMREQVEKVNDELLDINLEKLAEKQINNTLSLYLWPD
;
A
#
# COMPACT_ATOMS: atom_id res chain seq x y z
N MET A 1 1.47 -3.70 -82.86
CA MET A 1 1.11 -4.81 -81.95
C MET A 1 1.69 -4.49 -80.58
N ARG A 2 0.85 -4.60 -79.54
CA ARG A 2 1.16 -4.45 -78.10
C ARG A 2 1.67 -3.08 -77.65
N ASN A 3 0.83 -2.30 -76.97
CA ASN A 3 0.88 -2.19 -75.50
C ASN A 3 -0.11 -1.18 -74.92
N PHE A 4 -0.72 -1.62 -73.81
CA PHE A 4 -1.17 -0.85 -72.65
C PHE A 4 -2.27 0.21 -72.83
N ASN A 5 -3.49 -0.17 -72.46
CA ASN A 5 -4.38 0.74 -71.76
C ASN A 5 -5.43 0.00 -70.92
N PHE A 6 -5.77 0.64 -69.79
CA PHE A 6 -7.04 0.58 -69.09
C PHE A 6 -7.39 -0.65 -68.22
N CYS A 7 -7.17 -0.54 -66.91
CA CYS A 7 -8.07 -1.10 -65.90
C CYS A 7 -8.32 -0.05 -64.81
N ILE A 8 -9.39 0.71 -65.01
CA ILE A 8 -10.15 1.38 -63.94
C ILE A 8 -11.08 0.32 -63.37
N TYR A 9 -10.96 0.02 -62.08
CA TYR A 9 -12.07 -0.58 -61.33
C TYR A 9 -12.33 0.19 -60.04
N VAL A 10 -13.54 0.72 -60.04
CA VAL A 10 -14.34 1.36 -59.01
C VAL A 10 -14.36 0.53 -57.72
N PHE A 11 -14.09 1.17 -56.57
CA PHE A 11 -14.66 0.72 -55.30
C PHE A 11 -15.28 1.92 -54.58
N ILE A 12 -16.61 1.88 -54.52
CA ILE A 12 -17.51 2.84 -53.89
C ILE A 12 -17.43 2.61 -52.37
N GLY A 13 -17.33 3.72 -51.63
CA GLY A 13 -17.37 3.72 -50.19
C GLY A 13 -18.75 3.41 -49.61
N CYS A 14 -18.74 2.76 -48.46
CA CYS A 14 -19.77 2.85 -47.44
C CYS A 14 -19.07 2.83 -46.09
N CYS A 15 -18.75 4.04 -45.58
CA CYS A 15 -18.55 4.25 -44.16
C CYS A 15 -19.91 4.09 -43.48
N LEU A 16 -20.12 2.95 -42.82
CA LEU A 16 -21.16 2.83 -41.79
C LEU A 16 -20.46 2.66 -40.46
N TRP A 17 -20.75 3.63 -39.59
CA TRP A 17 -20.47 3.65 -38.16
C TRP A 17 -20.60 2.26 -37.52
N ALA A 18 -19.49 1.74 -37.01
CA ALA A 18 -19.51 0.86 -35.86
C ALA A 18 -19.28 1.74 -34.63
N CYS A 19 -20.38 2.27 -34.07
CA CYS A 19 -20.42 2.55 -32.64
C CYS A 19 -20.47 1.18 -31.94
N GLU A 20 -19.31 0.62 -31.60
CA GLU A 20 -19.26 -0.43 -30.59
C GLU A 20 -19.48 0.25 -29.24
N GLY A 21 -20.76 0.31 -28.84
CA GLY A 21 -21.11 0.50 -27.45
C GLY A 21 -20.47 -0.61 -26.64
N GLY A 22 -19.70 -0.22 -25.61
CA GLY A 22 -19.14 -1.14 -24.64
C GLY A 22 -20.21 -2.10 -24.15
N LYS A 23 -20.05 -3.38 -24.46
CA LYS A 23 -20.79 -4.42 -23.79
C LYS A 23 -20.34 -4.37 -22.33
N GLN A 24 -21.24 -3.99 -21.44
CA GLN A 24 -21.14 -4.46 -20.06
C GLN A 24 -21.12 -5.99 -20.14
N GLU A 25 -19.98 -6.59 -19.82
CA GLU A 25 -19.90 -8.02 -19.55
C GLU A 25 -20.81 -8.29 -18.36
N ASN A 26 -22.01 -8.80 -18.65
CA ASN A 26 -22.86 -9.42 -17.65
C ASN A 26 -22.17 -10.75 -17.28
N THR A 27 -21.28 -10.71 -16.29
CA THR A 27 -20.66 -11.92 -15.74
C THR A 27 -21.77 -12.80 -15.17
N ASN A 28 -22.08 -13.90 -15.85
CA ASN A 28 -22.99 -14.90 -15.30
C ASN A 28 -22.33 -15.47 -14.04
N LYS A 29 -23.11 -15.73 -12.97
CA LYS A 29 -22.60 -16.37 -11.74
C LYS A 29 -21.87 -17.70 -11.98
N ALA A 30 -22.09 -18.34 -13.14
CA ALA A 30 -21.43 -19.58 -13.54
C ALA A 30 -19.94 -19.42 -13.90
N ASP A 31 -19.46 -18.19 -14.13
CA ASP A 31 -18.08 -17.89 -14.56
C ASP A 31 -17.20 -17.31 -13.44
N LEU A 32 -17.71 -17.22 -12.21
CA LEU A 32 -16.95 -16.70 -11.07
C LEU A 32 -15.90 -17.73 -10.60
N PRO A 33 -14.68 -17.29 -10.23
CA PRO A 33 -13.66 -18.17 -9.67
C PRO A 33 -14.10 -18.76 -8.33
N VAL A 34 -13.61 -19.96 -8.00
CA VAL A 34 -13.86 -20.61 -6.72
C VAL A 34 -12.74 -20.25 -5.75
N SER A 35 -13.10 -19.69 -4.60
CA SER A 35 -12.16 -19.36 -3.52
C SER A 35 -11.67 -20.62 -2.80
N GLU A 36 -10.39 -20.63 -2.40
CA GLU A 36 -9.82 -21.66 -1.52
C GLU A 36 -10.12 -21.40 -0.03
N LEU A 37 -10.50 -20.17 0.31
CA LEU A 37 -10.82 -19.76 1.67
C LEU A 37 -12.28 -20.02 1.99
N SER A 38 -12.57 -20.40 3.23
CA SER A 38 -13.92 -20.25 3.80
C SER A 38 -14.28 -18.77 3.99
N LYS A 39 -15.58 -18.48 4.08
CA LYS A 39 -16.06 -17.11 4.35
C LYS A 39 -15.55 -16.57 5.69
N SER A 40 -15.41 -17.44 6.70
CA SER A 40 -14.85 -17.08 8.00
C SER A 40 -13.36 -16.74 7.92
N GLU A 41 -12.58 -17.51 7.15
CA GLU A 41 -11.17 -17.21 6.95
C GLU A 41 -11.01 -15.90 6.18
N LEU A 42 -11.76 -15.67 5.09
CA LEU A 42 -11.73 -14.38 4.40
C LEU A 42 -12.00 -13.22 5.37
N SER A 43 -13.05 -13.34 6.19
CA SER A 43 -13.42 -12.30 7.16
C SER A 43 -12.29 -11.99 8.14
N ASP A 44 -11.69 -13.02 8.74
CA ASP A 44 -10.58 -12.88 9.68
C ASP A 44 -9.34 -12.27 9.01
N LYS A 45 -9.04 -12.67 7.77
CA LYS A 45 -7.87 -12.21 7.01
C LYS A 45 -8.02 -10.76 6.51
N VAL A 46 -9.20 -10.38 6.02
CA VAL A 46 -9.50 -9.00 5.59
C VAL A 46 -9.47 -8.04 6.79
N LYS A 47 -10.14 -8.40 7.89
CA LYS A 47 -10.06 -7.61 9.14
C LYS A 47 -8.60 -7.54 9.63
N GLY A 48 -7.86 -8.63 9.51
CA GLY A 48 -6.45 -8.72 9.86
C GLY A 48 -5.61 -7.70 9.09
N LEU A 49 -5.76 -7.60 7.77
CA LEU A 49 -5.04 -6.63 6.97
C LEU A 49 -5.36 -5.18 7.37
N ILE A 50 -6.65 -4.84 7.44
CA ILE A 50 -7.08 -3.44 7.64
C ILE A 50 -6.64 -2.97 9.02
N VAL A 51 -6.88 -3.77 10.06
CA VAL A 51 -6.53 -3.39 11.43
C VAL A 51 -5.04 -3.56 11.69
N GLY A 52 -4.39 -4.56 11.08
CA GLY A 52 -2.94 -4.73 11.15
C GLY A 52 -2.19 -3.55 10.54
N SER A 53 -2.65 -3.05 9.38
CA SER A 53 -2.13 -1.83 8.76
C SER A 53 -2.31 -0.62 9.67
N ALA A 54 -3.49 -0.44 10.25
CA ALA A 54 -3.79 0.69 11.12
C ALA A 54 -2.99 0.65 12.44
N ILE A 55 -2.70 -0.55 12.97
CA ILE A 55 -1.78 -0.71 14.11
C ILE A 55 -0.37 -0.26 13.73
N GLY A 56 0.13 -0.68 12.56
CA GLY A 56 1.46 -0.29 12.09
C GLY A 56 1.59 1.24 11.95
N ASP A 57 0.65 1.84 11.22
CA ASP A 57 0.50 3.29 11.07
C ASP A 57 0.50 3.99 12.45
N ALA A 58 -0.45 3.62 13.33
CA ALA A 58 -0.59 4.27 14.62
C ALA A 58 0.60 4.08 15.58
N MET A 59 1.38 3.02 15.41
CA MET A 59 2.57 2.77 16.22
C MET A 59 3.78 3.58 15.72
N GLY A 60 3.89 3.82 14.41
CA GLY A 60 4.96 4.62 13.81
C GLY A 60 4.70 6.13 13.87
N ALA A 61 3.44 6.54 13.71
CA ALA A 61 3.02 7.93 13.51
C ALA A 61 3.54 8.95 14.55
N PRO A 62 3.70 8.61 15.86
CA PRO A 62 4.31 9.52 16.83
C PRO A 62 5.77 9.88 16.54
N THR A 63 6.47 9.04 15.78
CA THR A 63 7.92 9.09 15.53
C THR A 63 8.29 9.18 14.05
N GLU A 64 7.29 9.42 13.19
CA GLU A 64 7.46 9.57 11.74
C GLU A 64 8.52 10.63 11.41
N MET A 65 9.44 10.29 10.51
CA MET A 65 10.58 11.09 10.06
C MET A 65 11.63 11.39 11.14
N TRP A 66 11.56 10.79 12.32
CA TRP A 66 12.55 11.04 13.38
C TRP A 66 13.81 10.19 13.20
N ALA A 67 14.94 10.74 13.64
CA ALA A 67 16.17 9.97 13.81
C ALA A 67 16.01 9.00 14.99
N ARG A 68 16.64 7.83 14.91
CA ARG A 68 16.56 6.81 15.98
C ARG A 68 16.99 7.35 17.33
N GLU A 69 18.00 8.20 17.37
CA GLU A 69 18.52 8.79 18.60
C GLU A 69 17.47 9.68 19.29
N ASP A 70 16.66 10.41 18.53
CA ASP A 70 15.59 11.26 19.04
C ASP A 70 14.40 10.43 19.53
N ILE A 71 14.09 9.33 18.85
CA ILE A 71 13.10 8.34 19.31
C ILE A 71 13.53 7.77 20.66
N GLN A 72 14.76 7.25 20.76
CA GLN A 72 15.27 6.66 22.01
C GLN A 72 15.34 7.68 23.15
N LYS A 73 15.69 8.94 22.86
CA LYS A 73 15.75 10.00 23.86
C LYS A 73 14.37 10.38 24.41
N THR A 74 13.34 10.35 23.57
CA THR A 74 12.00 10.85 23.91
C THR A 74 11.09 9.73 24.41
N TYR A 75 11.08 8.59 23.73
CA TYR A 75 10.19 7.46 23.97
C TYR A 75 10.90 6.24 24.54
N GLY A 76 12.24 6.17 24.44
CA GLY A 76 12.98 4.94 24.70
C GLY A 76 12.73 3.90 23.60
N TRP A 77 12.71 2.63 23.98
CA TRP A 77 12.38 1.53 23.07
C TRP A 77 10.86 1.38 22.95
N VAL A 78 10.31 1.72 21.79
CA VAL A 78 8.87 1.72 21.53
C VAL A 78 8.37 0.27 21.41
N THR A 79 7.48 -0.16 22.30
CA THR A 79 6.91 -1.52 22.30
C THR A 79 5.40 -1.59 22.06
N GLY A 80 4.76 -0.45 21.84
CA GLY A 80 3.33 -0.35 21.59
C GLY A 80 2.91 1.05 21.18
N LEU A 81 1.60 1.29 21.18
CA LEU A 81 1.00 2.55 20.75
C LEU A 81 1.32 3.68 21.72
N ASP A 82 1.58 4.87 21.21
CA ASP A 82 1.81 6.09 22.00
C ASP A 82 0.97 7.25 21.46
N THR A 83 0.77 8.27 22.29
CA THR A 83 0.09 9.51 21.95
C THR A 83 0.80 10.26 20.82
N MET A 84 0.00 10.86 19.93
CA MET A 84 0.51 11.59 18.78
C MET A 84 0.48 13.09 19.02
N VAL A 85 1.51 13.57 19.73
CA VAL A 85 1.69 14.99 20.05
C VAL A 85 2.48 15.67 18.92
N ARG A 86 1.77 16.05 17.86
CA ARG A 86 2.35 16.73 16.69
C ARG A 86 1.38 17.70 16.03
N GLU A 87 1.91 18.58 15.18
CA GLU A 87 1.12 19.49 14.36
C GLU A 87 0.36 18.73 13.25
N VAL A 88 -0.76 19.32 12.81
CA VAL A 88 -1.54 18.76 11.70
C VAL A 88 -0.83 18.97 10.37
N SER A 89 -0.97 18.01 9.47
CA SER A 89 -0.50 18.11 8.10
C SER A 89 -1.38 17.29 7.16
N PRO A 90 -1.36 17.57 5.84
CA PRO A 90 -2.21 16.86 4.89
C PRO A 90 -1.93 15.36 4.83
N GLU A 91 -0.65 14.98 4.82
CA GLU A 91 -0.15 13.60 4.84
C GLU A 91 -0.14 13.01 6.27
N GLY A 92 0.19 13.77 7.31
CA GLY A 92 0.18 13.26 8.69
C GLY A 92 -1.22 13.19 9.33
N ILE A 93 -1.43 13.91 10.44
CA ILE A 93 -2.73 13.94 11.14
C ILE A 93 -3.56 15.16 10.81
N TRP A 94 -4.88 14.98 10.73
CA TRP A 94 -5.82 16.10 10.55
C TRP A 94 -6.35 16.67 11.86
N LYS A 95 -6.10 16.01 12.99
CA LYS A 95 -6.42 16.48 14.34
C LYS A 95 -5.17 16.38 15.19
N ALA A 96 -4.76 17.49 15.82
CA ALA A 96 -3.57 17.51 16.67
C ALA A 96 -3.80 16.75 17.99
N ASN A 97 -2.72 16.23 18.58
CA ASN A 97 -2.70 15.64 19.92
C ASN A 97 -3.66 14.46 20.09
N LEU A 98 -3.60 13.50 19.17
CA LEU A 98 -4.42 12.29 19.25
C LEU A 98 -3.93 11.38 20.39
N PRO A 99 -4.84 10.64 21.04
CA PRO A 99 -4.46 9.57 21.95
C PRO A 99 -3.74 8.44 21.18
N ALA A 100 -3.14 7.51 21.92
CA ALA A 100 -2.55 6.30 21.34
C ALA A 100 -3.56 5.57 20.45
N GLY A 101 -3.15 5.18 19.24
CA GLY A 101 -4.03 4.55 18.25
C GLY A 101 -4.52 5.49 17.13
N GLY A 102 -4.12 6.76 17.13
CA GLY A 102 -4.36 7.66 16.00
C GLY A 102 -3.50 7.30 14.78
N THR A 103 -4.05 7.48 13.57
CA THR A 103 -3.45 7.08 12.29
C THR A 103 -3.24 8.27 11.34
N THR A 104 -2.43 8.10 10.30
CA THR A 104 -2.04 9.11 9.31
C THR A 104 -2.75 8.91 7.97
N ASP A 105 -2.21 9.43 6.87
CA ASP A 105 -2.75 9.19 5.54
C ASP A 105 -2.58 7.76 5.05
N ASP A 106 -1.67 6.98 5.62
CA ASP A 106 -1.57 5.56 5.39
C ASP A 106 -2.94 4.90 5.53
N THR A 107 -3.58 5.00 6.69
CA THR A 107 -4.92 4.43 6.91
C THR A 107 -5.97 5.10 6.02
N ARG A 108 -5.86 6.41 5.72
CA ARG A 108 -6.79 7.11 4.82
C ARG A 108 -6.71 6.58 3.38
N TRP A 109 -5.53 6.25 2.89
CA TRP A 109 -5.34 5.64 1.57
C TRP A 109 -5.91 4.23 1.50
N LYS A 110 -5.77 3.43 2.56
CA LYS A 110 -6.42 2.11 2.65
C LYS A 110 -7.95 2.26 2.61
N ALA A 111 -8.51 3.27 3.28
CA ALA A 111 -9.94 3.57 3.22
C ALA A 111 -10.39 3.96 1.81
N LEU A 112 -9.66 4.89 1.17
CA LEU A 112 -9.97 5.40 -0.16
C LEU A 112 -9.94 4.30 -1.24
N ILE A 113 -8.96 3.39 -1.19
CA ILE A 113 -8.88 2.30 -2.16
C ILE A 113 -9.97 1.24 -1.94
N VAL A 114 -10.34 0.94 -0.68
CA VAL A 114 -11.46 0.05 -0.39
C VAL A 114 -12.78 0.65 -0.87
N ASP A 115 -12.95 1.96 -0.72
CA ASP A 115 -14.11 2.66 -1.28
C ASP A 115 -14.17 2.50 -2.80
N PHE A 116 -13.09 2.78 -3.51
CA PHE A 116 -12.99 2.56 -4.95
C PHE A 116 -13.27 1.10 -5.34
N MET A 117 -12.62 0.13 -4.70
CA MET A 117 -12.77 -1.29 -5.01
C MET A 117 -14.23 -1.76 -4.83
N SER A 118 -14.91 -1.25 -3.80
CA SER A 118 -16.32 -1.60 -3.52
C SER A 118 -17.32 -1.08 -4.54
N GLU A 119 -16.91 -0.13 -5.38
CA GLU A 119 -17.71 0.39 -6.50
C GLU A 119 -17.54 -0.47 -7.76
N GLN A 120 -16.58 -1.41 -7.76
CA GLN A 120 -16.30 -2.29 -8.89
C GLN A 120 -17.11 -3.58 -8.78
N ASN A 121 -17.51 -4.11 -9.94
CA ASN A 121 -18.26 -5.37 -10.06
C ASN A 121 -17.48 -6.46 -10.81
N SER A 122 -16.17 -6.26 -10.97
CA SER A 122 -15.27 -7.11 -11.73
C SER A 122 -13.92 -7.22 -11.05
N LEU A 123 -13.23 -8.33 -11.31
CA LEU A 123 -11.83 -8.55 -10.92
C LEU A 123 -10.85 -7.73 -11.77
N SER A 124 -11.28 -7.19 -12.90
CA SER A 124 -10.49 -6.23 -13.68
C SER A 124 -10.81 -4.81 -13.22
N LEU A 125 -9.83 -4.14 -12.61
CA LEU A 125 -9.97 -2.77 -12.13
C LEU A 125 -9.63 -1.77 -13.24
N ASP A 126 -10.44 -0.72 -13.34
CA ASP A 126 -10.33 0.28 -14.39
C ASP A 126 -9.55 1.52 -13.91
N VAL A 127 -8.52 1.88 -14.67
CA VAL A 127 -7.62 3.01 -14.34
C VAL A 127 -8.32 4.36 -14.48
N ASP A 128 -9.24 4.50 -15.44
CA ASP A 128 -10.03 5.72 -15.62
C ASP A 128 -11.04 5.86 -14.48
N ALA A 129 -11.65 4.77 -14.04
CA ALA A 129 -12.54 4.74 -12.88
C ALA A 129 -11.79 5.14 -11.60
N PHE A 130 -10.59 4.59 -11.38
CA PHE A 130 -9.77 4.97 -10.22
C PHE A 130 -9.37 6.45 -10.26
N SER A 131 -8.93 6.93 -11.43
CA SER A 131 -8.61 8.35 -11.63
C SER A 131 -9.82 9.25 -11.38
N ASN A 132 -11.00 8.84 -11.84
CA ASN A 132 -12.24 9.57 -11.60
C ASN A 132 -12.64 9.56 -10.12
N HIS A 133 -12.42 8.46 -9.40
CA HIS A 133 -12.68 8.38 -7.96
C HIS A 133 -11.82 9.40 -7.17
N ILE A 134 -10.53 9.50 -7.49
CA ILE A 134 -9.63 10.52 -6.90
C ILE A 134 -10.08 11.94 -7.28
N ILE A 135 -10.43 12.17 -8.55
CA ILE A 135 -10.93 13.47 -9.04
C ILE A 135 -12.18 13.91 -8.29
N GLN A 136 -13.17 13.03 -8.17
CA GLN A 136 -14.43 13.33 -7.50
C GLN A 136 -14.23 13.60 -6.01
N THR A 137 -13.35 12.83 -5.35
CA THR A 137 -13.01 13.01 -3.94
C THR A 137 -12.34 14.37 -3.70
N TYR A 138 -11.32 14.71 -4.50
CA TYR A 138 -10.67 16.02 -4.42
C TYR A 138 -11.64 17.16 -4.70
N GLU A 139 -12.47 17.06 -5.74
CA GLU A 139 -13.43 18.10 -6.10
C GLU A 139 -14.50 18.29 -5.03
N ALA A 140 -14.91 17.23 -4.32
CA ALA A 140 -15.80 17.35 -3.17
C ALA A 140 -15.17 18.18 -2.04
N TYR A 141 -13.92 17.90 -1.67
CA TYR A 141 -13.18 18.71 -0.68
C TYR A 141 -12.99 20.16 -1.14
N PHE A 142 -12.61 20.36 -2.40
CA PHE A 142 -12.38 21.68 -2.96
C PHE A 142 -13.68 22.51 -3.06
N ASN A 143 -14.80 21.88 -3.42
CA ASN A 143 -16.11 22.53 -3.43
C ASN A 143 -16.57 22.89 -2.02
N ARG A 144 -16.35 22.02 -1.03
CA ARG A 144 -16.59 22.35 0.38
C ARG A 144 -15.76 23.55 0.79
N TYR A 145 -14.46 23.57 0.50
CA TYR A 145 -13.57 24.68 0.83
C TYR A 145 -14.07 26.01 0.27
N LYS A 146 -14.42 26.06 -1.03
CA LYS A 146 -14.97 27.25 -1.69
C LYS A 146 -16.28 27.76 -1.09
N SER A 147 -17.06 26.89 -0.44
CA SER A 147 -18.35 27.26 0.15
C SER A 147 -18.23 27.92 1.53
N LEU A 148 -17.07 27.81 2.18
CA LEU A 148 -16.83 28.34 3.52
C LEU A 148 -16.58 29.85 3.49
N LYS A 149 -16.97 30.53 4.57
CA LYS A 149 -16.78 31.97 4.77
C LYS A 149 -15.51 32.27 5.58
N PRO A 150 -14.91 33.47 5.47
CA PRO A 150 -13.69 33.84 6.18
C PRO A 150 -13.75 33.73 7.71
N ASP A 151 -14.94 33.86 8.31
CA ASP A 151 -15.15 33.74 9.76
C ASP A 151 -15.26 32.29 10.25
N GLN A 152 -15.36 31.31 9.33
CA GLN A 152 -15.36 29.88 9.64
C GLN A 152 -13.94 29.30 9.66
N THR A 153 -13.04 29.92 10.41
CA THR A 153 -11.58 29.65 10.36
C THR A 153 -11.24 28.17 10.62
N LYS A 154 -11.88 27.54 11.60
CA LYS A 154 -11.65 26.12 11.92
C LYS A 154 -12.04 25.19 10.76
N ASP A 155 -13.23 25.37 10.19
CA ASP A 155 -13.69 24.56 9.06
C ASP A 155 -12.80 24.78 7.82
N LEU A 156 -12.30 26.01 7.64
CA LEU A 156 -11.37 26.35 6.56
C LEU A 156 -10.05 25.59 6.71
N GLU A 157 -9.46 25.60 7.90
CA GLU A 157 -8.22 24.87 8.20
C GLU A 157 -8.40 23.36 8.00
N GLU A 158 -9.45 22.77 8.59
CA GLU A 158 -9.74 21.34 8.47
C GLU A 158 -10.00 20.92 7.02
N THR A 159 -10.79 21.69 6.26
CA THR A 159 -11.07 21.36 4.87
C THR A 159 -9.84 21.56 3.99
N ASN A 160 -9.00 22.56 4.28
CA ASN A 160 -7.78 22.82 3.51
C ASN A 160 -6.79 21.65 3.63
N LEU A 161 -6.66 21.00 4.79
CA LEU A 161 -5.86 19.79 4.94
C LEU A 161 -6.30 18.69 3.95
N LYS A 162 -7.62 18.46 3.83
CA LYS A 162 -8.18 17.46 2.90
C LYS A 162 -7.94 17.82 1.43
N VAL A 163 -8.05 19.11 1.09
CA VAL A 163 -7.72 19.60 -0.26
C VAL A 163 -6.25 19.39 -0.58
N LEU A 164 -5.35 19.77 0.33
CA LEU A 164 -3.92 19.64 0.10
C LEU A 164 -3.47 18.19 0.00
N TRP A 165 -4.07 17.28 0.77
CA TRP A 165 -3.73 15.85 0.78
C TRP A 165 -3.83 15.22 -0.62
N LEU A 166 -4.91 15.49 -1.35
CA LEU A 166 -5.12 14.93 -2.70
C LEU A 166 -4.66 15.85 -3.84
N GLN A 167 -4.05 17.00 -3.56
CA GLN A 167 -3.77 18.01 -4.59
C GLN A 167 -2.80 17.53 -5.67
N GLU A 168 -1.68 16.89 -5.31
CA GLU A 168 -0.73 16.35 -6.29
C GLU A 168 -1.32 15.15 -7.04
N TRP A 169 -2.04 14.28 -6.32
CA TRP A 169 -2.74 13.11 -6.86
C TRP A 169 -3.74 13.52 -7.94
N TYR A 170 -4.58 14.51 -7.66
CA TYR A 170 -5.55 15.09 -8.59
C TYR A 170 -4.93 15.52 -9.93
N LYS A 171 -3.74 16.15 -9.91
CA LYS A 171 -3.06 16.61 -11.13
C LYS A 171 -2.67 15.44 -12.04
N VAL A 172 -2.22 14.33 -11.45
CA VAL A 172 -1.89 13.11 -12.18
C VAL A 172 -3.16 12.45 -12.72
N SER A 173 -4.20 12.30 -11.89
CA SER A 173 -5.49 11.69 -12.29
C SER A 173 -6.14 12.45 -13.45
N LEU A 174 -6.10 13.80 -13.44
CA LEU A 174 -6.60 14.62 -14.54
C LEU A 174 -5.88 14.31 -15.86
N ALA A 175 -4.55 14.14 -15.81
CA ALA A 175 -3.75 13.89 -16.99
C ALA A 175 -4.06 12.52 -17.63
N ILE A 176 -4.45 11.53 -16.82
CA ILE A 176 -4.94 10.22 -17.28
C ILE A 176 -6.30 10.37 -17.94
N LYS A 177 -7.24 11.06 -17.27
CA LYS A 177 -8.60 11.29 -17.79
C LYS A 177 -8.64 12.00 -19.14
N GLU A 178 -7.66 12.86 -19.43
CA GLU A 178 -7.52 13.49 -20.74
C GLU A 178 -7.14 12.49 -21.86
N ASN A 179 -6.79 11.26 -21.50
CA ASN A 179 -6.29 10.17 -22.35
C ASN A 179 -5.12 10.61 -23.23
N LYS A 180 -4.17 11.34 -22.64
CA LYS A 180 -2.97 11.84 -23.32
C LYS A 180 -1.72 11.40 -22.58
N LEU A 181 -0.96 10.52 -23.22
CA LEU A 181 0.29 9.97 -22.67
C LEU A 181 1.32 11.05 -22.28
N LYS A 182 1.51 12.09 -23.12
CA LYS A 182 2.53 13.13 -22.85
C LYS A 182 2.21 13.98 -21.61
N PRO A 183 0.98 14.54 -21.45
CA PRO A 183 0.54 15.16 -20.20
C PRO A 183 0.70 14.26 -18.99
N TYR A 184 0.28 12.98 -19.06
CA TYR A 184 0.44 12.04 -17.96
C TYR A 184 1.91 11.87 -17.57
N GLN A 185 2.80 11.58 -18.53
CA GLN A 185 4.24 11.48 -18.29
C GLN A 185 4.83 12.75 -17.65
N LYS A 186 4.36 13.94 -18.06
CA LYS A 186 4.81 15.21 -17.49
C LYS A 186 4.28 15.47 -16.09
N ALA A 187 3.03 15.08 -15.80
CA ALA A 187 2.45 15.18 -14.46
C ALA A 187 3.18 14.22 -13.51
N MET A 188 3.35 12.97 -13.93
CA MET A 188 4.05 11.95 -13.17
C MET A 188 5.50 12.27 -12.90
N GLY A 189 6.25 12.74 -13.89
CA GLY A 189 7.64 13.16 -13.68
C GLY A 189 7.82 14.38 -12.77
N LYS A 190 6.73 14.94 -12.22
CA LYS A 190 6.74 16.04 -11.23
C LYS A 190 6.04 15.68 -9.93
N PHE A 191 5.29 14.58 -9.89
CA PHE A 191 4.58 14.12 -8.72
C PHE A 191 5.59 13.91 -7.58
N TYR A 192 5.37 14.59 -6.46
CA TYR A 192 6.34 14.73 -5.36
C TYR A 192 7.79 15.00 -5.81
N GLY A 193 7.95 15.94 -6.75
CA GLY A 193 9.27 16.35 -7.25
C GLY A 193 9.86 15.43 -8.32
N GLY A 194 9.13 14.40 -8.75
CA GLY A 194 9.61 13.40 -9.72
C GLY A 194 10.41 12.27 -9.07
N GLU A 195 10.27 12.09 -7.76
CA GLU A 195 10.98 11.07 -6.99
C GLU A 195 10.26 9.71 -7.04
N MET A 196 10.99 8.61 -6.87
CA MET A 196 10.42 7.25 -6.79
C MET A 196 9.85 6.97 -5.40
N VAL A 197 8.81 7.73 -5.04
CA VAL A 197 8.14 7.68 -3.74
C VAL A 197 7.29 6.40 -3.55
N CYS A 198 6.91 6.10 -2.31
CA CYS A 198 6.07 4.96 -1.93
C CYS A 198 4.55 5.16 -2.17
N ALA A 199 4.17 5.99 -3.13
CA ALA A 199 2.77 6.40 -3.32
C ALA A 199 1.81 5.22 -3.54
N GLY A 200 2.17 4.28 -4.42
CA GLY A 200 1.37 3.07 -4.63
C GLY A 200 1.32 2.17 -3.40
N LEU A 201 2.41 2.10 -2.62
CA LEU A 201 2.46 1.28 -1.40
C LEU A 201 1.48 1.72 -0.32
N LEU A 202 1.04 2.98 -0.33
CA LEU A 202 0.02 3.47 0.60
C LEU A 202 -1.32 2.73 0.44
N TYR A 203 -1.62 2.17 -0.74
CA TYR A 203 -2.89 1.48 -1.00
C TYR A 203 -2.75 0.06 -1.60
N ALA A 204 -1.64 -0.24 -2.27
CA ALA A 204 -1.45 -1.49 -2.99
C ALA A 204 -1.60 -2.77 -2.14
N PRO A 205 -1.14 -2.83 -0.87
CA PRO A 205 -1.41 -4.00 -0.03
C PRO A 205 -2.90 -4.37 0.02
N ALA A 206 -3.81 -3.40 0.06
CA ALA A 206 -5.26 -3.65 0.12
C ALA A 206 -5.83 -4.19 -1.20
N LEU A 207 -5.21 -3.89 -2.34
CA LEU A 207 -5.63 -4.46 -3.64
C LEU A 207 -5.52 -5.99 -3.65
N GLY A 208 -4.55 -6.55 -2.92
CA GLY A 208 -4.40 -8.01 -2.79
C GLY A 208 -5.61 -8.70 -2.16
N LEU A 209 -6.46 -7.98 -1.41
CA LEU A 209 -7.67 -8.55 -0.80
C LEU A 209 -8.72 -9.00 -1.82
N LEU A 210 -8.71 -8.43 -3.03
CA LEU A 210 -9.63 -8.84 -4.10
C LEU A 210 -9.24 -10.16 -4.76
N TYR A 211 -8.02 -10.64 -4.55
CA TYR A 211 -7.44 -11.75 -5.33
C TYR A 211 -6.89 -12.86 -4.42
N PRO A 212 -7.69 -13.46 -3.52
CA PRO A 212 -7.21 -14.58 -2.70
C PRO A 212 -6.68 -15.71 -3.59
N SER A 213 -5.48 -16.21 -3.30
CA SER A 213 -4.77 -17.26 -4.06
C SER A 213 -4.40 -16.92 -5.52
N ASP A 214 -4.53 -15.67 -5.95
CA ASP A 214 -4.09 -15.23 -7.29
C ASP A 214 -3.11 -14.03 -7.21
N PRO A 215 -1.86 -14.28 -6.78
CA PRO A 215 -0.86 -13.23 -6.63
C PRO A 215 -0.44 -12.61 -7.96
N GLU A 216 -0.56 -13.32 -9.09
CA GLU A 216 -0.26 -12.77 -10.41
C GLU A 216 -1.33 -11.75 -10.84
N MET A 217 -2.62 -12.07 -10.65
CA MET A 217 -3.68 -11.09 -10.90
C MET A 217 -3.58 -9.89 -9.95
N ALA A 218 -3.31 -10.12 -8.66
CA ALA A 218 -3.07 -9.05 -7.71
C ALA A 218 -1.94 -8.11 -8.16
N TYR A 219 -0.82 -8.68 -8.61
CA TYR A 219 0.28 -7.92 -9.19
C TYR A 219 -0.19 -7.09 -10.39
N ASN A 220 -0.85 -7.72 -11.38
CA ASN A 220 -1.26 -7.05 -12.62
C ASN A 220 -2.20 -5.86 -12.36
N GLN A 221 -3.17 -6.05 -11.47
CA GLN A 221 -4.17 -5.04 -11.15
C GLN A 221 -3.56 -3.89 -10.33
N ALA A 222 -2.69 -4.21 -9.37
CA ALA A 222 -1.94 -3.20 -8.64
C ALA A 222 -0.95 -2.45 -9.53
N TYR A 223 -0.27 -3.12 -10.45
CA TYR A 223 0.60 -2.47 -11.43
C TYR A 223 -0.18 -1.50 -12.32
N ASN A 224 -1.37 -1.89 -12.79
CA ASN A 224 -2.22 -1.00 -13.58
C ASN A 224 -2.66 0.24 -12.78
N LEU A 225 -3.02 0.08 -11.51
CA LEU A 225 -3.46 1.16 -10.63
C LEU A 225 -2.32 1.95 -9.98
N SER A 226 -1.07 1.52 -10.11
CA SER A 226 0.13 2.24 -9.64
C SER A 226 0.49 3.37 -10.60
N ILE A 227 -0.48 4.23 -10.87
CA ILE A 227 -0.41 5.40 -11.76
C ILE A 227 0.29 6.60 -11.13
N TYR A 228 0.65 6.50 -9.84
CA TYR A 228 1.39 7.50 -9.08
C TYR A 228 2.84 7.09 -8.78
N ASP A 229 3.25 5.92 -9.27
CA ASP A 229 4.60 5.40 -9.08
C ASP A 229 5.50 5.59 -10.31
N LEU A 230 6.78 5.86 -10.04
CA LEU A 230 7.84 5.96 -11.05
C LEU A 230 8.81 4.78 -10.96
N GLY A 231 9.20 4.27 -12.13
CA GLY A 231 10.26 3.26 -12.23
C GLY A 231 9.99 2.03 -11.37
N LEU A 232 10.97 1.65 -10.56
CA LEU A 232 10.91 0.45 -9.73
C LEU A 232 9.83 0.52 -8.62
N ALA A 233 9.40 1.72 -8.23
CA ALA A 233 8.32 1.89 -7.24
C ALA A 233 7.04 1.17 -7.70
N LYS A 234 6.79 1.18 -9.02
CA LYS A 234 5.62 0.55 -9.62
C LYS A 234 5.63 -0.98 -9.48
N ASP A 235 6.81 -1.59 -9.66
CA ASP A 235 7.03 -3.03 -9.45
C ASP A 235 6.88 -3.39 -7.96
N ILE A 236 7.43 -2.57 -7.06
CA ILE A 236 7.34 -2.77 -5.61
C ILE A 236 5.89 -2.70 -5.10
N SER A 237 5.11 -1.70 -5.53
CA SER A 237 3.69 -1.59 -5.17
C SER A 237 2.90 -2.82 -5.64
N ALA A 238 3.12 -3.25 -6.89
CA ALA A 238 2.49 -4.44 -7.44
C ALA A 238 2.87 -5.73 -6.68
N LEU A 239 4.16 -5.89 -6.34
CA LEU A 239 4.63 -6.98 -5.50
C LEU A 239 4.00 -6.97 -4.11
N SER A 240 3.77 -5.79 -3.51
CA SER A 240 3.12 -5.70 -2.20
C SER A 240 1.67 -6.22 -2.24
N ALA A 241 0.92 -5.94 -3.31
CA ALA A 241 -0.42 -6.50 -3.50
C ALA A 241 -0.37 -8.03 -3.68
N ALA A 242 0.57 -8.52 -4.47
CA ALA A 242 0.78 -9.94 -4.71
C ALA A 242 1.20 -10.69 -3.43
N MET A 243 2.06 -10.09 -2.61
CA MET A 243 2.44 -10.62 -1.30
C MET A 243 1.23 -10.70 -0.36
N THR A 244 0.37 -9.68 -0.33
CA THR A 244 -0.90 -9.76 0.41
C THR A 244 -1.76 -10.91 -0.09
N SER A 245 -1.95 -11.03 -1.40
CA SER A 245 -2.76 -12.10 -2.01
C SER A 245 -2.25 -13.49 -1.60
N ALA A 246 -0.94 -13.72 -1.67
CA ALA A 246 -0.32 -14.96 -1.20
C ALA A 246 -0.45 -15.14 0.32
N ALA A 247 -0.35 -14.06 1.10
CA ALA A 247 -0.48 -14.10 2.56
C ALA A 247 -1.86 -14.60 3.02
N LEU A 248 -2.93 -14.29 2.26
CA LEU A 248 -4.29 -14.74 2.58
C LEU A 248 -4.40 -16.27 2.68
N THR A 249 -3.62 -17.01 1.87
CA THR A 249 -3.69 -18.48 1.78
C THR A 249 -2.38 -19.18 2.16
N ALA A 250 -1.41 -18.43 2.68
CA ALA A 250 -0.10 -18.94 3.08
C ALA A 250 -0.15 -19.96 4.24
N ASN A 251 -1.22 -19.98 5.04
CA ASN A 251 -1.43 -20.94 6.14
C ASN A 251 -0.21 -21.09 7.09
N GLY A 252 0.44 -19.96 7.43
CA GLY A 252 1.61 -19.95 8.30
C GLY A 252 2.94 -20.34 7.61
N ASN A 253 2.96 -20.49 6.29
CA ASN A 253 4.19 -20.71 5.52
C ASN A 253 4.69 -19.39 4.89
N GLN A 254 5.73 -18.81 5.50
CA GLN A 254 6.33 -17.54 5.04
C GLN A 254 6.89 -17.64 3.62
N ASN A 255 7.30 -18.84 3.20
CA ASN A 255 7.85 -19.05 1.85
C ASN A 255 6.80 -18.87 0.75
N GLU A 256 5.50 -19.03 1.03
CA GLU A 256 4.45 -18.72 0.04
C GLU A 256 4.43 -17.22 -0.26
N VAL A 257 4.58 -16.39 0.77
CA VAL A 257 4.60 -14.93 0.63
C VAL A 257 5.91 -14.47 -0.03
N LEU A 258 7.05 -14.99 0.41
CA LEU A 258 8.37 -14.57 -0.08
C LEU A 258 8.64 -15.01 -1.52
N ARG A 259 8.10 -16.15 -1.97
CA ARG A 259 8.27 -16.62 -3.34
C ARG A 259 7.70 -15.67 -4.37
N VAL A 260 6.67 -14.87 -4.02
CA VAL A 260 6.10 -13.84 -4.89
C VAL A 260 7.17 -12.92 -5.48
N LEU A 261 8.15 -12.51 -4.66
CA LEU A 261 9.23 -11.59 -5.07
C LEU A 261 10.10 -12.14 -6.21
N LYS A 262 10.16 -13.47 -6.33
CA LYS A 262 10.93 -14.18 -7.35
C LYS A 262 10.05 -14.64 -8.51
N ASP A 263 8.90 -15.23 -8.20
CA ASP A 263 8.14 -16.05 -9.14
C ASP A 263 7.11 -15.22 -9.93
N ILE A 264 6.65 -14.08 -9.40
CA ILE A 264 5.66 -13.21 -10.04
C ILE A 264 6.36 -12.05 -10.74
N ASP A 265 6.52 -12.14 -12.07
CA ASP A 265 7.14 -11.12 -12.92
C ASP A 265 6.44 -11.01 -14.29
N PRO A 266 5.13 -10.67 -14.34
CA PRO A 266 4.40 -10.60 -15.60
C PRO A 266 4.90 -9.47 -16.53
N GLU A 267 5.55 -8.44 -15.97
CA GLU A 267 6.17 -7.35 -16.71
C GLU A 267 7.59 -7.69 -17.22
N GLY A 268 8.14 -8.85 -16.85
CA GLY A 268 9.40 -9.38 -17.36
C GLY A 268 10.65 -8.59 -16.93
N TYR A 269 10.65 -7.98 -15.74
CA TYR A 269 11.79 -7.23 -15.20
C TYR A 269 13.08 -8.07 -15.11
N PHE A 270 12.99 -9.38 -14.84
CA PHE A 270 14.17 -10.27 -14.84
C PHE A 270 14.84 -10.38 -16.22
N SER A 271 14.10 -10.12 -17.30
CA SER A 271 14.64 -10.13 -18.66
C SER A 271 15.50 -8.89 -18.97
N SER A 272 15.57 -7.92 -18.06
CA SER A 272 16.45 -6.74 -18.18
C SER A 272 17.93 -7.15 -18.19
N ARG A 273 18.53 -7.16 -19.39
CA ARG A 273 19.90 -7.65 -19.63
C ARG A 273 20.99 -7.04 -18.73
N LEU A 274 20.86 -5.77 -18.34
CA LEU A 274 21.92 -5.05 -17.62
C LEU A 274 21.78 -5.09 -16.10
N VAL A 275 20.54 -5.05 -15.59
CA VAL A 275 20.27 -4.82 -14.17
C VAL A 275 19.47 -5.97 -13.55
N GLY A 276 18.78 -6.79 -14.36
CA GLY A 276 17.75 -7.70 -13.89
C GLY A 276 16.60 -6.94 -13.24
N ARG A 277 15.98 -7.56 -12.24
CA ARG A 277 14.88 -6.99 -11.47
C ARG A 277 15.39 -6.29 -10.20
N SER A 278 15.28 -4.96 -10.16
CA SER A 278 15.79 -4.15 -9.04
C SER A 278 15.10 -4.45 -7.71
N SER A 279 13.78 -4.68 -7.71
CA SER A 279 13.03 -5.05 -6.50
C SER A 279 13.53 -6.39 -5.91
N TYR A 280 13.84 -7.38 -6.77
CA TYR A 280 14.43 -8.64 -6.32
C TYR A 280 15.83 -8.46 -5.71
N ARG A 281 16.66 -7.58 -6.28
CA ARG A 281 17.97 -7.24 -5.69
C ARG A 281 17.83 -6.59 -4.31
N VAL A 282 16.77 -5.81 -4.08
CA VAL A 282 16.45 -5.26 -2.74
C VAL A 282 16.07 -6.39 -1.78
N TYR A 283 15.34 -7.41 -2.24
CA TYR A 283 15.06 -8.61 -1.44
C TYR A 283 16.33 -9.42 -1.12
N GLU A 284 17.23 -9.62 -2.09
CA GLU A 284 18.53 -10.27 -1.84
C GLU A 284 19.35 -9.50 -0.80
N LEU A 285 19.37 -8.17 -0.90
CA LEU A 285 20.02 -7.33 0.11
C LEU A 285 19.37 -7.48 1.50
N ALA A 286 18.04 -7.56 1.59
CA ALA A 286 17.36 -7.80 2.87
C ALA A 286 17.79 -9.16 3.49
N LEU A 287 17.92 -10.21 2.68
CA LEU A 287 18.43 -11.52 3.13
C LEU A 287 19.86 -11.41 3.65
N ASP A 288 20.74 -10.71 2.92
CA ASP A 288 22.14 -10.50 3.32
C ASP A 288 22.24 -9.73 4.64
N ILE A 289 21.44 -8.65 4.79
CA ILE A 289 21.38 -7.86 6.03
C ILE A 289 20.96 -8.75 7.21
N VAL A 290 19.90 -9.56 7.05
CA VAL A 290 19.40 -10.42 8.12
C VAL A 290 20.41 -11.51 8.47
N ALA A 291 21.04 -12.12 7.46
CA ALA A 291 22.05 -13.15 7.66
C ALA A 291 23.25 -12.59 8.43
N GLU A 292 23.80 -11.44 8.00
CA GLU A 292 24.93 -10.81 8.66
C GLU A 292 24.60 -10.32 10.07
N ALA A 293 23.42 -9.70 10.25
CA ALA A 293 22.97 -9.23 11.55
C ALA A 293 22.81 -10.37 12.56
N LYS A 294 22.26 -11.53 12.13
CA LYS A 294 22.11 -12.72 12.96
C LYS A 294 23.43 -13.48 13.18
N ASP A 295 24.38 -13.44 12.23
CA ASP A 295 25.69 -14.11 12.33
C ASP A 295 26.71 -13.34 13.19
N SER A 296 26.56 -12.01 13.32
CA SER A 296 27.45 -11.14 14.12
C SER A 296 27.54 -11.46 15.63
N LEU A 297 26.95 -12.58 16.06
CA LEU A 297 26.88 -13.13 17.41
C LEU A 297 28.04 -14.05 17.82
N GLY A 298 29.19 -13.99 17.14
CA GLY A 298 30.43 -14.65 17.59
C GLY A 298 31.04 -14.07 18.89
N THR A 299 30.57 -12.91 19.38
CA THR A 299 31.06 -12.29 20.63
C THR A 299 29.93 -11.64 21.42
N GLU A 300 29.69 -12.19 22.61
CA GLU A 300 28.62 -11.96 23.59
C GLU A 300 28.17 -10.52 23.89
N LEU A 301 26.94 -10.39 24.42
CA LEU A 301 26.67 -9.98 25.83
C LEU A 301 25.22 -10.35 26.22
N LYS A 302 25.04 -11.06 27.34
CA LYS A 302 23.72 -11.34 27.92
C LYS A 302 23.05 -10.04 28.39
N PRO A 303 21.76 -9.77 28.09
CA PRO A 303 21.08 -8.54 28.50
C PRO A 303 20.97 -8.41 30.02
N ASN A 304 21.28 -7.21 30.53
CA ASN A 304 21.08 -6.85 31.93
C ASN A 304 19.64 -6.34 32.10
N LYS A 305 18.90 -6.89 33.07
CA LYS A 305 17.42 -6.85 33.21
C LYS A 305 16.76 -5.48 33.45
N THR A 306 17.46 -4.36 33.36
CA THR A 306 16.92 -3.05 33.82
C THR A 306 16.93 -1.94 32.79
N THR A 307 17.38 -2.21 31.57
CA THR A 307 17.24 -1.33 30.40
C THR A 307 16.97 -2.23 29.20
N LEU A 308 15.86 -2.00 28.48
CA LEU A 308 15.55 -2.63 27.20
C LEU A 308 16.54 -2.12 26.14
N ILE A 309 17.81 -2.53 26.27
CA ILE A 309 18.81 -2.32 25.23
C ILE A 309 18.41 -3.25 24.09
N PRO A 310 18.24 -2.75 22.86
CA PRO A 310 17.92 -3.59 21.72
C PRO A 310 18.98 -4.69 21.59
N GLU A 311 18.56 -5.89 21.20
CA GLU A 311 19.51 -6.97 20.94
C GLU A 311 20.59 -6.48 19.95
N SER A 312 21.85 -6.84 20.18
CA SER A 312 22.97 -6.35 19.36
C SER A 312 22.80 -6.64 17.87
N SER A 313 22.08 -7.73 17.55
CA SER A 313 21.66 -8.11 16.19
C SER A 313 20.73 -7.08 15.54
N ILE A 314 19.77 -6.50 16.29
CA ILE A 314 18.90 -5.43 15.78
C ILE A 314 19.72 -4.18 15.47
N LEU A 315 20.62 -3.80 16.38
CA LEU A 315 21.52 -2.66 16.13
C LEU A 315 22.41 -2.90 14.91
N ARG A 316 22.87 -4.13 14.69
CA ARG A 316 23.63 -4.47 13.48
C ARG A 316 22.77 -4.37 12.22
N ALA A 317 21.54 -4.89 12.24
CA ALA A 317 20.61 -4.75 11.12
C ALA A 317 20.36 -3.26 10.78
N TYR A 318 20.13 -2.43 11.79
CA TYR A 318 19.97 -0.98 11.63
C TYR A 318 21.20 -0.31 11.00
N GLN A 319 22.42 -0.65 11.44
CA GLN A 319 23.65 -0.13 10.83
C GLN A 319 23.83 -0.54 9.37
N LEU A 320 23.37 -1.74 8.99
CA LEU A 320 23.45 -2.22 7.62
C LEU A 320 22.36 -1.58 6.74
N LEU A 321 21.18 -1.34 7.28
CA LEU A 321 20.13 -0.55 6.62
C LEU A 321 20.60 0.91 6.39
N ASP A 322 21.29 1.52 7.36
CA ASP A 322 21.82 2.88 7.24
C ASP A 322 22.79 3.06 6.06
N GLN A 323 23.48 1.98 5.66
CA GLN A 323 24.42 1.99 4.53
C GLN A 323 23.70 2.03 3.17
N ASN A 324 22.37 1.86 3.16
CA ASN A 324 21.55 1.76 1.96
C ASN A 324 20.43 2.82 1.92
N LEU A 325 20.53 3.86 2.77
CA LEU A 325 19.60 4.97 2.77
C LEU A 325 19.55 5.65 1.40
N GLN A 326 18.34 6.05 1.03
CA GLN A 326 18.09 6.96 -0.07
C GLN A 326 17.97 8.38 0.47
N ASP A 327 18.12 9.36 -0.42
CA ASP A 327 17.98 10.77 -0.06
C ASP A 327 16.60 11.07 0.52
N MET A 328 15.57 10.37 0.00
CA MET A 328 14.19 10.50 0.45
C MET A 328 13.78 9.33 1.35
N PRO A 329 13.39 9.56 2.62
CA PRO A 329 12.95 8.49 3.55
C PRO A 329 11.81 7.62 3.00
N PHE A 330 10.89 8.23 2.25
CA PHE A 330 9.73 7.60 1.63
C PHE A 330 10.01 7.11 0.19
N HIS A 331 11.28 6.89 -0.17
CA HIS A 331 11.64 6.25 -1.44
C HIS A 331 11.23 4.78 -1.44
N ALA A 332 10.52 4.31 -2.48
CA ALA A 332 9.91 2.98 -2.49
C ALA A 332 10.90 1.82 -2.27
N ALA A 333 12.13 1.90 -2.79
CA ALA A 333 13.17 0.89 -2.54
C ALA A 333 13.65 0.87 -1.08
N GLU A 334 13.71 2.04 -0.41
CA GLU A 334 14.10 2.13 0.99
C GLU A 334 13.00 1.51 1.87
N ILE A 335 11.75 1.87 1.62
CA ILE A 335 10.57 1.28 2.28
C ILE A 335 10.54 -0.23 2.12
N HIS A 336 10.71 -0.72 0.89
CA HIS A 336 10.70 -2.15 0.59
C HIS A 336 11.83 -2.90 1.30
N LEU A 337 13.04 -2.33 1.32
CA LEU A 337 14.18 -2.90 2.04
C LEU A 337 13.89 -3.02 3.54
N GLN A 338 13.36 -1.96 4.16
CA GLN A 338 13.03 -1.93 5.59
C GLN A 338 11.94 -2.95 5.94
N VAL A 339 10.84 -2.98 5.18
CA VAL A 339 9.72 -3.92 5.37
C VAL A 339 10.19 -5.36 5.28
N LEU A 340 10.91 -5.72 4.21
CA LEU A 340 11.39 -7.09 4.02
C LEU A 340 12.40 -7.48 5.10
N THR A 341 13.34 -6.61 5.43
CA THR A 341 14.33 -6.86 6.49
C THR A 341 13.64 -7.11 7.82
N ALA A 342 12.66 -6.28 8.20
CA ALA A 342 11.95 -6.43 9.46
C ALA A 342 11.14 -7.74 9.53
N MET A 343 10.42 -8.08 8.46
CA MET A 343 9.63 -9.32 8.36
C MET A 343 10.53 -10.57 8.44
N LEU A 344 11.63 -10.59 7.67
CA LEU A 344 12.60 -11.69 7.65
C LEU A 344 13.37 -11.80 8.97
N PHE A 345 13.77 -10.68 9.57
CA PHE A 345 14.51 -10.67 10.82
C PHE A 345 13.69 -11.26 11.98
N ASN A 346 12.40 -10.94 12.03
CA ASN A 346 11.50 -11.34 13.11
C ASN A 346 10.67 -12.59 12.80
N ASP A 347 11.02 -13.34 11.74
CA ASP A 347 10.32 -14.56 11.32
C ASP A 347 8.80 -14.33 11.19
N PHE A 348 8.40 -13.23 10.54
CA PHE A 348 7.02 -12.79 10.31
C PHE A 348 6.18 -12.61 11.58
N LYS A 349 6.77 -12.54 12.78
CA LYS A 349 6.01 -12.25 14.00
C LYS A 349 5.52 -10.81 13.97
N PHE A 350 4.19 -10.63 14.06
CA PHE A 350 3.54 -9.33 13.85
C PHE A 350 4.11 -8.24 14.77
N LYS A 351 4.06 -8.46 16.08
CA LYS A 351 4.42 -7.44 17.07
C LYS A 351 5.90 -7.07 16.99
N GLU A 352 6.78 -8.05 16.89
CA GLU A 352 8.22 -7.87 16.80
C GLU A 352 8.62 -7.14 15.51
N THR A 353 7.93 -7.43 14.39
CA THR A 353 8.12 -6.69 13.13
C THR A 353 7.74 -5.22 13.27
N MET A 354 6.60 -4.90 13.90
CA MET A 354 6.21 -3.51 14.16
C MET A 354 7.24 -2.80 15.04
N ILE A 355 7.65 -3.45 16.15
CA ILE A 355 8.68 -2.91 17.07
C ILE A 355 9.98 -2.61 16.34
N PHE A 356 10.42 -3.50 15.45
CA PHE A 356 11.62 -3.28 14.65
C PHE A 356 11.50 -2.04 13.75
N LEU A 357 10.38 -1.87 13.05
CA LEU A 357 10.20 -0.77 12.10
C LEU A 357 10.08 0.58 12.81
N VAL A 358 9.25 0.68 13.84
CA VAL A 358 9.01 1.96 14.53
C VAL A 358 10.26 2.48 15.24
N ASN A 359 11.11 1.59 15.77
CA ASN A 359 12.37 1.99 16.40
C ASN A 359 13.51 2.24 15.38
N TYR A 360 13.34 1.85 14.11
CA TYR A 360 14.29 2.20 13.07
C TYR A 360 14.18 3.67 12.65
N GLY A 361 13.00 4.29 12.83
CA GLY A 361 12.74 5.68 12.44
C GLY A 361 12.61 5.85 10.93
N ARG A 362 12.82 7.07 10.44
CA ARG A 362 12.54 7.45 9.04
C ARG A 362 11.03 7.37 8.76
N ASP A 363 10.61 6.86 7.61
CA ASP A 363 9.20 6.73 7.22
C ASP A 363 8.56 5.48 7.86
N ASN A 364 8.53 5.48 9.20
CA ASN A 364 8.30 4.27 9.98
C ASN A 364 6.82 3.90 10.16
N ASP A 365 5.89 4.85 10.05
CA ASP A 365 4.46 4.58 10.01
C ASP A 365 4.07 3.89 8.70
N THR A 366 4.56 4.37 7.56
CA THR A 366 4.31 3.74 6.26
C THR A 366 4.92 2.33 6.19
N THR A 367 6.19 2.14 6.59
CA THR A 367 6.78 0.78 6.60
C THR A 367 6.03 -0.16 7.53
N ALA A 368 5.68 0.30 8.75
CA ALA A 368 4.90 -0.50 9.68
C ALA A 368 3.48 -0.77 9.17
N ALA A 369 2.83 0.17 8.49
CA ALA A 369 1.52 -0.01 7.90
C ALA A 369 1.53 -1.06 6.78
N ILE A 370 2.54 -1.03 5.89
CA ILE A 370 2.69 -2.02 4.81
C ILE A 370 2.96 -3.42 5.39
N ALA A 371 3.92 -3.54 6.29
CA ALA A 371 4.22 -4.81 6.97
C ALA A 371 3.02 -5.30 7.78
N GLY A 372 2.31 -4.40 8.46
CA GLY A 372 1.12 -4.67 9.24
C GLY A 372 -0.04 -5.13 8.37
N ALA A 373 -0.19 -4.60 7.16
CA ALA A 373 -1.17 -5.06 6.18
C ALA A 373 -0.89 -6.50 5.73
N ILE A 374 0.34 -6.78 5.29
CA ILE A 374 0.73 -8.11 4.80
C ILE A 374 0.69 -9.14 5.92
N LEU A 375 1.26 -8.83 7.10
CA LEU A 375 1.25 -9.73 8.26
C LEU A 375 -0.14 -9.86 8.88
N GLY A 376 -0.95 -8.82 8.81
CA GLY A 376 -2.36 -8.85 9.20
C GLY A 376 -3.17 -9.82 8.34
N ALA A 377 -3.00 -9.76 7.02
CA ALA A 377 -3.53 -10.78 6.10
C ALA A 377 -2.93 -12.16 6.38
N TYR A 378 -1.64 -12.27 6.68
CA TYR A 378 -0.99 -13.55 6.94
C TYR A 378 -1.51 -14.24 8.21
N HIS A 379 -1.60 -13.51 9.33
CA HIS A 379 -2.00 -14.05 10.64
C HIS A 379 -3.52 -14.09 10.81
N GLY A 380 -4.23 -13.07 10.35
CA GLY A 380 -5.65 -12.86 10.61
C GLY A 380 -5.91 -12.02 11.87
N TYR A 381 -7.08 -11.38 11.92
CA TYR A 381 -7.49 -10.43 12.97
C TYR A 381 -7.44 -11.05 14.36
N ALA A 382 -7.87 -12.31 14.49
CA ALA A 382 -7.93 -13.02 15.76
C ALA A 382 -6.56 -13.08 16.48
N GLN A 383 -5.46 -13.11 15.71
CA GLN A 383 -4.09 -13.24 16.21
C GLN A 383 -3.36 -11.90 16.40
N LEU A 384 -4.00 -10.77 16.04
CA LEU A 384 -3.43 -9.45 16.32
C LEU A 384 -3.47 -9.13 17.83
N PRO A 385 -2.52 -8.33 18.36
CA PRO A 385 -2.53 -7.95 19.77
C PRO A 385 -3.84 -7.24 20.16
N ILE A 386 -4.59 -7.86 21.09
CA ILE A 386 -5.95 -7.44 21.46
C ILE A 386 -5.99 -5.97 21.91
N GLU A 387 -5.08 -5.58 22.80
CA GLU A 387 -5.01 -4.20 23.31
C GLU A 387 -4.75 -3.17 22.19
N MET A 388 -3.95 -3.52 21.18
CA MET A 388 -3.62 -2.61 20.09
C MET A 388 -4.77 -2.51 19.09
N ARG A 389 -5.38 -3.63 18.70
CA ARG A 389 -6.49 -3.63 17.73
C ARG A 389 -7.70 -2.88 18.28
N GLU A 390 -8.09 -3.13 19.54
CA GLU A 390 -9.24 -2.46 20.16
C GLU A 390 -9.00 -0.95 20.31
N GLN A 391 -7.77 -0.54 20.69
CA GLN A 391 -7.44 0.86 20.86
C GLN A 391 -7.42 1.62 19.53
N VAL A 392 -6.84 1.04 18.47
CA VAL A 392 -6.80 1.66 17.13
C VAL A 392 -8.20 1.75 16.54
N GLU A 393 -9.00 0.69 16.62
CA GLU A 393 -10.40 0.69 16.16
C GLU A 393 -11.21 1.78 16.85
N LYS A 394 -11.09 1.88 18.19
CA LYS A 394 -11.77 2.91 18.97
C LYS A 394 -11.37 4.32 18.54
N VAL A 395 -10.09 4.62 18.46
CA VAL A 395 -9.61 5.98 18.14
C VAL A 395 -9.97 6.37 16.72
N ASN A 396 -9.89 5.43 15.77
CA ASN A 396 -10.24 5.71 14.38
C ASN A 396 -11.75 5.99 14.21
N ASP A 397 -12.61 5.21 14.88
CA ASP A 397 -14.08 5.41 14.85
C ASP A 397 -14.49 6.70 15.57
N GLU A 398 -13.97 6.95 16.77
CA GLU A 398 -14.39 8.09 17.60
C GLU A 398 -13.79 9.42 17.11
N LEU A 399 -12.57 9.41 16.56
CA LEU A 399 -11.80 10.63 16.32
C LEU A 399 -11.34 10.86 14.88
N LEU A 400 -11.29 9.86 13.99
CA LEU A 400 -10.69 10.02 12.66
C LEU A 400 -11.65 9.82 11.49
N ASP A 401 -12.94 9.63 11.76
CA ASP A 401 -13.98 9.41 10.76
C ASP A 401 -13.73 8.16 9.87
N ILE A 402 -12.94 7.19 10.37
CA ILE A 402 -12.64 5.92 9.68
C ILE A 402 -13.06 4.78 10.60
N ASN A 403 -14.20 4.16 10.33
CA ASN A 403 -14.60 2.96 11.06
C ASN A 403 -13.97 1.73 10.40
N LEU A 404 -12.91 1.20 11.01
CA LEU A 404 -12.13 0.07 10.45
C LEU A 404 -12.97 -1.21 10.31
N GLU A 405 -13.92 -1.45 11.21
CA GLU A 405 -14.80 -2.61 11.12
C GLU A 405 -15.73 -2.52 9.90
N LYS A 406 -16.39 -1.37 9.70
CA LYS A 406 -17.24 -1.14 8.53
C LYS A 406 -16.44 -1.18 7.24
N LEU A 407 -15.20 -0.68 7.26
CA LEU A 407 -14.30 -0.74 6.12
C LEU A 407 -13.98 -2.20 5.75
N ALA A 408 -13.70 -3.03 6.75
CA ALA A 408 -13.51 -4.47 6.55
C ALA A 408 -14.77 -5.17 6.05
N GLU A 409 -15.93 -4.91 6.64
CA GLU A 409 -17.20 -5.47 6.18
C GLU A 409 -17.49 -5.10 4.73
N LYS A 410 -17.20 -3.85 4.32
CA LYS A 410 -17.34 -3.39 2.94
C LYS A 410 -16.47 -4.24 2.00
N GLN A 411 -15.20 -4.42 2.34
CA GLN A 411 -14.27 -5.19 1.52
C GLN A 411 -14.58 -6.70 1.51
N ILE A 412 -15.01 -7.26 2.64
CA ILE A 412 -15.46 -8.66 2.74
C ILE A 412 -16.63 -8.86 1.79
N ASN A 413 -17.68 -8.04 1.90
CA ASN A 413 -18.87 -8.17 1.05
C ASN A 413 -18.54 -8.02 -0.44
N ASN A 414 -17.63 -7.10 -0.78
CA ASN A 414 -17.15 -6.93 -2.13
C ASN A 414 -16.50 -8.23 -2.66
N THR A 415 -15.50 -8.74 -1.94
CA THR A 415 -14.78 -9.97 -2.30
C THR A 415 -15.72 -11.17 -2.35
N LEU A 416 -16.65 -11.29 -1.40
CA LEU A 416 -17.66 -12.37 -1.40
C LEU A 416 -18.51 -12.37 -2.68
N SER A 417 -18.80 -11.19 -3.25
CA SER A 417 -19.63 -11.05 -4.44
C SER A 417 -18.92 -11.46 -5.74
N LEU A 418 -17.59 -11.50 -5.73
CA LEU A 418 -16.73 -11.76 -6.90
C LEU A 418 -16.26 -13.23 -7.00
N TYR A 419 -16.63 -14.08 -6.05
CA TYR A 419 -16.19 -15.47 -5.96
C TYR A 419 -17.35 -16.42 -5.64
N LEU A 420 -17.19 -17.69 -6.05
CA LEU A 420 -17.90 -18.82 -5.48
C LEU A 420 -17.14 -19.30 -4.24
N TRP A 421 -17.87 -19.71 -3.20
CA TRP A 421 -17.30 -20.07 -1.91
C TRP A 421 -17.58 -21.53 -1.57
N PRO A 422 -16.61 -22.24 -0.98
CA PRO A 422 -16.87 -23.56 -0.41
C PRO A 422 -17.92 -23.44 0.70
N ASP A 423 -18.86 -24.39 0.74
CA ASP A 423 -19.97 -24.45 1.71
C ASP A 423 -19.49 -24.62 3.16
#